data_AF-A0AA50RWU6-F1
#
_entry.id   AF-A0AA50RWU6-F1
#
_cell.length_a   1.000
_cell.length_b   1.000
_cell.length_c   1.000
_cell.angle_alpha   90.00
_cell.angle_beta   90.00
_cell.angle_gamma   90.00
#
_symmetry.space_group_name_H-M   'P 1'
#
loop_
_entity.id
_entity.type
_entity.pdbx_description
1 polymer ?
#
loop_
_entity_poly.entity_id
_entity_poly.type
_entity_poly.pdbx_seq_one_letter_code
_entity_poly.pdbx_strand_id
1 'polypeptide(L)' 'LYSTDVLRHPFSITTFEDWVYWTDWDKTAVYRANKFNGKNVEAITSTHT' A
#
# COMPACT_ATOMS: atom_id res chain seq x y z
N LEU A 1 -1.11 -9.67 12.36
CA LEU A 1 -0.78 -8.65 11.33
C LEU A 1 -1.46 -9.01 10.01
N TYR A 2 -2.79 -9.18 10.00
CA TYR A 2 -3.55 -9.51 8.79
C TYR A 2 -4.72 -8.53 8.71
N SER A 3 -4.79 -7.78 7.62
CA SER A 3 -5.95 -6.96 7.26
C SER A 3 -6.41 -7.41 5.88
N THR A 4 -7.49 -8.18 5.85
CA THR A 4 -8.07 -8.80 4.64
C THR A 4 -8.46 -7.81 3.56
N ASP A 5 -8.67 -6.54 3.93
CA ASP A 5 -9.16 -5.52 3.01
C ASP A 5 -8.05 -4.77 2.28
N VAL A 6 -6.81 -4.79 2.79
CA VAL A 6 -5.74 -3.87 2.37
C VAL A 6 -4.43 -4.58 2.00
N LEU A 7 -4.19 -5.77 2.55
CA LEU A 7 -2.93 -6.52 2.40
C LEU A 7 -3.21 -7.99 2.12
N ARG A 8 -3.82 -8.27 0.98
CA ARG A 8 -4.19 -9.64 0.61
C ARG A 8 -2.99 -10.38 0.03
N HIS A 9 -2.25 -9.72 -0.87
CA HIS A 9 -1.02 -10.26 -1.47
C HIS A 9 0.01 -9.14 -1.73
N PRO A 10 0.66 -8.61 -0.67
CA PRO A 10 1.71 -7.62 -0.84
C PRO A 10 2.95 -8.23 -1.53
N PHE A 11 3.43 -7.62 -2.61
CA PHE A 11 4.62 -8.10 -3.34
C PHE A 11 5.88 -7.32 -2.99
N SER A 12 5.77 -6.00 -2.93
CA SER A 12 6.91 -5.12 -2.62
C SER A 12 6.49 -4.01 -1.68
N ILE A 13 7.43 -3.57 -0.85
CA ILE A 13 7.26 -2.49 0.12
C ILE A 13 8.50 -1.59 0.11
N THR A 14 8.28 -0.28 0.19
CA THR A 14 9.34 0.72 0.35
C THR A 14 8.85 1.86 1.23
N THR A 15 9.76 2.69 1.70
CA THR A 15 9.46 3.83 2.58
C THR A 15 10.13 5.08 2.07
N PHE A 16 9.41 6.20 2.13
CA PHE A 16 9.96 7.52 1.84
C PHE A 16 9.35 8.54 2.79
N GLU A 17 10.19 9.33 3.46
CA GLU A 17 9.79 10.27 4.52
C GLU A 17 8.87 9.59 5.56
N ASP A 18 7.69 10.15 5.80
CA ASP A 18 6.70 9.69 6.77
C ASP A 18 5.75 8.62 6.21
N TRP A 19 6.02 8.14 5.00
CA TRP A 19 5.12 7.28 4.25
C TRP A 19 5.71 5.90 3.98
N VAL A 20 4.85 4.89 4.08
CA VAL A 20 5.11 3.53 3.61
C VAL A 20 4.30 3.28 2.35
N TYR A 21 4.92 2.65 1.37
CA TYR A 21 4.33 2.34 0.08
C TYR A 21 4.39 0.84 -0.15
N TRP A 22 3.31 0.24 -0.60
CA TRP A 22 3.30 -1.18 -0.95
C TRP A 22 2.47 -1.44 -2.20
N THR A 23 2.80 -2.52 -2.91
CA THR A 23 2.02 -3.02 -4.05
C THR A 23 1.23 -4.24 -3.64
N ASP A 24 -0.04 -4.31 -4.05
CA ASP A 24 -0.89 -5.51 -3.87
C ASP A 24 -1.30 -6.07 -5.24
N TRP A 25 -1.14 -7.38 -5.43
CA TRP A 25 -1.47 -8.08 -6.67
C TRP A 25 -2.97 -8.12 -6.98
N ASP A 26 -3.84 -8.17 -5.97
CA ASP A 26 -5.29 -8.32 -6.17
C ASP A 26 -5.89 -7.02 -6.75
N LYS A 27 -5.31 -5.87 -6.37
CA LYS A 27 -5.81 -4.55 -6.77
C LYS A 27 -4.96 -3.87 -7.84
N THR A 28 -3.82 -4.47 -8.22
CA THR A 28 -2.87 -3.91 -9.21
C THR A 28 -2.64 -2.42 -9.00
N ALA A 29 -2.40 -2.01 -7.75
CA ALA A 29 -2.27 -0.63 -7.36
C ALA A 29 -1.13 -0.46 -6.34
N VAL A 30 -0.52 0.73 -6.37
CA VAL A 30 0.41 1.16 -5.32
C VAL A 30 -0.40 1.86 -4.24
N TYR A 31 -0.26 1.41 -3.01
CA TYR A 31 -0.84 2.03 -1.84
C TYR A 31 0.19 2.82 -1.07
N ARG A 32 -0.26 3.82 -0.33
CA ARG A 32 0.53 4.57 0.64
C ARG A 32 -0.21 4.69 1.96
N ALA A 33 0.51 4.67 3.07
CA ALA A 33 -0.01 5.04 4.39
C ALA A 33 1.06 5.75 5.22
N ASN A 34 0.67 6.49 6.25
CA ASN A 34 1.61 7.08 7.19
C ASN A 34 2.24 5.98 8.04
N LYS A 35 3.58 5.90 8.08
CA LYS A 35 4.32 4.81 8.72
C LYS A 35 4.24 4.79 10.25
N PHE A 36 3.92 5.91 10.88
CA PHE A 36 3.92 6.05 12.33
C PHE A 36 2.56 5.74 12.95
N ASN A 37 1.48 6.05 12.25
CA ASN A 37 0.12 5.87 12.77
C ASN A 37 -0.76 4.95 11.92
N GLY A 38 -0.28 4.49 10.75
CA GLY A 38 -1.01 3.60 9.84
C GLY A 38 -2.24 4.25 9.18
N LYS A 39 -2.43 5.56 9.31
CA LYS A 39 -3.57 6.29 8.74
C LYS A 39 -3.28 6.78 7.32
N ASN A 40 -4.32 7.30 6.67
CA ASN A 40 -4.28 7.86 5.32
C ASN A 40 -3.84 6.82 4.28
N VAL A 41 -4.46 5.63 4.34
CA VAL A 41 -4.30 4.58 3.35
C VAL A 41 -4.97 5.03 2.06
N GLU A 42 -4.18 5.27 1.01
CA GLU A 42 -4.65 5.75 -0.28
C GLU A 42 -3.99 4.98 -1.42
N ALA A 43 -4.74 4.73 -2.50
CA ALA A 43 -4.20 4.21 -3.75
C ALA A 43 -3.60 5.38 -4.55
N ILE A 44 -2.31 5.32 -4.85
CA ILE A 44 -1.56 6.40 -5.52
C ILE A 44 -1.69 6.29 -7.05
N THR A 45 -1.89 5.08 -7.58
CA THR A 45 -2.01 4.82 -9.03
C THR A 45 -2.66 3.46 -9.27
N SER A 46 -3.51 3.36 -10.30
CA SER A 46 -3.88 2.08 -10.92
C SER A 46 -2.82 1.72 -11.96
N THR A 47 -2.21 0.55 -11.84
CA THR A 47 -1.13 0.09 -12.74
C THR A 47 -1.68 -0.41 -14.10
N HIS A 48 -2.74 0.20 -14.62
CA HIS A 48 -3.34 -0.17 -15.91
C HIS A 48 -2.89 0.82 -16.98
N THR A 49 -2.00 0.35 -17.85
CA THR A 49 -1.75 0.92 -19.19
C THR A 49 -2.71 0.28 -20.17
#